data_AF-A0A350QW89-F1
#
_entry.id   AF-A0A350QW89-F1
#
_cell.length_a   1.000
_cell.length_b   1.000
_cell.length_c   1.000
_cell.angle_alpha   90.00
_cell.angle_beta   90.00
_cell.angle_gamma   90.00
#
_symmetry.space_group_name_H-M   'P 1'
#
loop_
_entity.id
_entity.type
_entity.pdbx_description
1 polymer ?
#
loop_
_entity_poly.entity_id
_entity_poly.type
_entity_poly.pdbx_seq_one_letter_code
_entity_poly.pdbx_strand_id
1 'polypeptide(L)'
;MSILSSTRLLNRLLLALAVVICGSTSSAKVLRVPEPALEKAVADTLRVNREALTKELVAEKLLFLEASGLQLRDLTGLEAAKNLEVLILRDNFIEDLSPLSNLSKLRKLDLSGNRIRSLAPLEGLSLAKMKQEFYGLSTSLESRTLTKDAKARLVTDLEKVVARINEGPWALRDLSLANNRLLGLTGVGSLTSLRYLDVSSNSLIDLEGVGNLKSLITLYAQRNQLGRVEGYLDVDKDKNYT
;
A
#
# COMPACT_ATOMS: atom_id res chain seq x y z
N MET A 1 25.76 -26.82 4.10
CA MET A 1 24.80 -27.55 4.97
C MET A 1 24.57 -26.68 6.19
N SER A 2 23.39 -26.20 6.58
CA SER A 2 22.01 -26.53 6.24
C SER A 2 21.13 -25.27 6.35
N ILE A 3 20.56 -24.80 5.24
CA ILE A 3 19.48 -23.79 5.21
C ILE A 3 18.10 -24.48 5.34
N LEU A 4 18.10 -25.81 5.49
CA LEU A 4 16.91 -26.67 5.53
C LEU A 4 16.32 -26.90 6.93
N SER A 5 16.89 -26.32 8.00
CA SER A 5 16.35 -26.47 9.37
C SER A 5 15.34 -25.37 9.76
N SER A 6 15.44 -24.17 9.19
CA SER A 6 14.57 -23.03 9.56
C SER A 6 13.15 -23.12 9.00
N THR A 7 12.93 -23.84 7.89
CA THR A 7 11.60 -24.03 7.29
C THR A 7 10.71 -25.00 8.07
N ARG A 8 11.31 -25.92 8.85
CA ARG A 8 10.57 -26.89 9.66
C ARG A 8 10.04 -26.32 10.98
N LEU A 9 10.67 -25.28 11.53
CA LEU A 9 10.15 -24.57 12.72
C LEU A 9 8.96 -23.67 12.38
N LEU A 10 9.01 -22.95 11.25
CA LEU A 10 7.91 -22.09 10.80
C LEU A 10 6.60 -22.89 10.58
N ASN A 11 6.69 -24.08 9.96
CA ASN A 11 5.51 -24.90 9.70
C ASN A 11 4.89 -25.55 10.95
N ARG A 12 5.65 -25.70 12.05
CA ARG A 12 5.14 -26.28 13.30
C ARG A 12 4.44 -25.26 14.21
N LEU A 13 4.78 -23.97 14.11
CA LEU A 13 4.06 -22.90 14.80
C LEU A 13 2.72 -22.55 14.13
N LEU A 14 2.64 -22.67 12.80
CA LEU A 14 1.44 -22.33 12.03
C LEU A 14 0.28 -23.33 12.22
N LEU A 15 0.57 -24.60 12.51
CA LEU A 15 -0.46 -25.64 12.65
C LEU A 15 -1.18 -25.62 14.01
N ALA A 16 -0.61 -24.95 15.02
CA ALA A 16 -1.15 -24.95 16.39
C ALA A 16 -2.22 -23.86 16.63
N LEU A 17 -2.48 -22.97 15.66
CA LEU A 17 -3.40 -21.84 15.82
C LEU A 17 -4.72 -21.97 15.02
N ALA A 18 -4.91 -23.07 14.27
CA ALA A 18 -6.03 -23.23 13.35
C ALA A 18 -7.26 -23.96 13.95
N VAL A 19 -7.27 -24.25 15.25
CA VAL A 19 -8.38 -24.90 15.92
C VAL A 19 -8.83 -23.98 17.05
N VAL A 20 -10.14 -23.72 17.13
CA VAL A 20 -10.86 -22.83 18.09
C VAL A 20 -10.92 -21.40 17.53
N ILE A 21 -12.03 -20.86 16.99
CA ILE A 21 -13.36 -20.73 17.61
C ILE A 21 -14.47 -20.72 16.53
N CYS A 22 -15.50 -21.51 16.80
CA CYS A 22 -16.82 -21.53 16.18
C CYS A 22 -17.67 -20.37 16.73
N GLY A 23 -18.41 -19.70 15.84
CA GLY A 23 -19.72 -19.08 16.12
C GLY A 23 -19.81 -18.04 17.25
N SER A 24 -19.57 -16.78 16.90
CA SER A 24 -20.25 -15.65 17.55
C SER A 24 -20.73 -14.69 16.47
N THR A 25 -22.04 -14.53 16.32
CA THR A 25 -22.62 -13.44 15.52
C THR A 25 -22.41 -12.15 16.29
N SER A 26 -21.20 -11.61 16.21
CA SER A 26 -20.93 -10.21 16.55
C SER A 26 -21.85 -9.36 15.67
N SER A 27 -22.58 -8.42 16.27
CA SER A 27 -23.29 -7.39 15.51
C SER A 27 -22.24 -6.65 14.69
N ALA A 28 -22.15 -6.96 13.40
CA ALA A 28 -21.12 -6.45 12.51
C ALA A 28 -21.09 -4.93 12.58
N LYS A 29 -19.92 -4.36 12.85
CA LYS A 29 -19.80 -2.93 13.15
C LYS A 29 -19.95 -2.16 11.83
N VAL A 30 -20.90 -1.21 11.81
CA VAL A 30 -21.13 -0.34 10.65
C VAL A 30 -19.80 0.31 10.24
N LEU A 31 -19.48 0.22 8.95
CA LEU A 31 -18.30 0.84 8.38
C LEU A 31 -18.52 2.34 8.28
N ARG A 32 -17.59 3.13 8.83
CA ARG A 32 -17.61 4.58 8.68
C ARG A 32 -16.91 4.97 7.38
N VAL A 33 -17.68 5.49 6.43
CA VAL A 33 -17.19 6.07 5.17
C VAL A 33 -17.64 7.54 5.14
N PRO A 34 -16.79 8.51 5.53
CA PRO A 34 -17.19 9.92 5.63
C PRO A 34 -17.57 10.57 4.30
N GLU A 35 -16.97 10.12 3.21
CA GLU A 35 -17.20 10.60 1.85
C GLU A 35 -18.48 9.97 1.26
N PRO A 36 -19.59 10.70 1.11
CA PRO A 36 -20.88 10.10 0.75
C PRO A 36 -20.89 9.51 -0.66
N ALA A 37 -20.10 10.07 -1.58
CA ALA A 37 -19.99 9.54 -2.94
C ALA A 37 -19.23 8.20 -2.96
N LEU A 38 -18.19 8.07 -2.12
CA LEU A 38 -17.45 6.83 -1.92
C LEU A 38 -18.31 5.77 -1.22
N GLU A 39 -19.02 6.16 -0.15
CA GLU A 39 -19.95 5.28 0.56
C GLU A 39 -20.98 4.69 -0.40
N LYS A 40 -21.58 5.55 -1.24
CA LYS A 40 -22.52 5.13 -2.28
C LYS A 40 -21.88 4.18 -3.27
N ALA A 41 -20.69 4.51 -3.81
CA ALA A 41 -20.01 3.67 -4.78
C ALA A 41 -19.70 2.27 -4.22
N VAL A 42 -19.30 2.18 -2.95
CA VAL A 42 -19.05 0.91 -2.26
C VAL A 42 -20.36 0.14 -2.04
N ALA A 43 -21.42 0.81 -1.58
CA ALA A 43 -22.75 0.19 -1.41
C ALA A 43 -23.31 -0.36 -2.74
N ASP A 44 -23.24 0.44 -3.80
CA ASP A 44 -23.73 0.08 -5.14
C ASP A 44 -22.92 -1.11 -5.71
N THR A 45 -21.60 -1.10 -5.53
CA THR A 45 -20.72 -2.20 -5.95
C THR A 45 -21.06 -3.51 -5.24
N LEU A 46 -21.36 -3.43 -3.94
CA LEU A 46 -21.72 -4.59 -3.11
C LEU A 46 -23.20 -4.97 -3.23
N ARG A 47 -24.01 -4.17 -3.93
CA ARG A 47 -25.46 -4.35 -4.09
C ARG A 47 -26.20 -4.40 -2.76
N VAL A 48 -25.82 -3.51 -1.84
CA VAL A 48 -26.43 -3.39 -0.51
C VAL A 48 -26.87 -1.95 -0.25
N ASN A 49 -27.77 -1.78 0.71
CA ASN A 49 -28.08 -0.45 1.24
C ASN A 49 -26.89 0.07 2.06
N ARG A 50 -26.75 1.40 2.15
CA ARG A 50 -25.66 2.04 2.91
C ARG A 50 -25.62 1.62 4.38
N GLU A 51 -26.78 1.47 5.01
CA GLU A 51 -26.91 1.03 6.41
C GLU A 51 -26.40 -0.40 6.64
N ALA A 52 -26.32 -1.22 5.59
CA ALA A 52 -25.79 -2.58 5.65
C ALA A 52 -24.28 -2.66 5.37
N LEU A 53 -23.60 -1.52 5.13
CA LEU A 53 -22.16 -1.49 4.98
C LEU A 53 -21.49 -1.75 6.34
N THR A 54 -20.85 -2.91 6.44
CA THR A 54 -20.06 -3.32 7.60
C THR A 54 -18.63 -3.56 7.19
N LYS A 55 -17.71 -3.49 8.16
CA LYS A 55 -16.28 -3.74 7.91
C LYS A 55 -16.05 -5.13 7.35
N GLU A 56 -16.77 -6.12 7.90
CA GLU A 56 -16.68 -7.52 7.53
C GLU A 56 -17.17 -7.74 6.09
N LEU A 57 -18.32 -7.17 5.72
CA LEU A 57 -18.85 -7.26 4.36
C LEU A 57 -17.88 -6.67 3.33
N VAL A 58 -17.33 -5.49 3.61
CA VAL A 58 -16.38 -4.82 2.70
C VAL A 58 -15.07 -5.60 2.63
N ALA A 59 -14.56 -6.11 3.75
CA ALA A 59 -13.35 -6.92 3.78
C ALA A 59 -13.50 -8.20 2.95
N GLU A 60 -14.63 -8.89 3.06
CA GLU A 60 -14.87 -10.18 2.40
C GLU A 60 -15.23 -10.04 0.93
N LYS A 61 -16.07 -9.07 0.57
CA LYS A 61 -16.74 -9.06 -0.74
C LYS A 61 -16.24 -8.01 -1.72
N LEU A 62 -15.56 -6.95 -1.26
CA LEU A 62 -15.11 -5.89 -2.16
C LEU A 62 -13.78 -6.28 -2.84
N LEU A 63 -13.87 -6.86 -4.04
CA LEU A 63 -12.72 -7.30 -4.85
C LEU A 63 -12.32 -6.29 -5.93
N PHE A 64 -13.29 -5.51 -6.40
CA PHE A 64 -13.14 -4.51 -7.45
C PHE A 64 -13.94 -3.27 -7.05
N LEU A 65 -13.38 -2.08 -7.26
CA LEU A 65 -14.10 -0.82 -7.10
C LEU A 65 -13.72 0.15 -8.22
N GLU A 66 -14.74 0.70 -8.87
CA GLU A 66 -14.65 1.78 -9.85
C GLU A 66 -15.45 2.96 -9.33
N ALA A 67 -14.78 4.09 -9.14
CA ALA A 67 -15.38 5.30 -8.59
C ALA A 67 -14.76 6.57 -9.21
N SER A 68 -14.57 6.54 -10.54
CA SER A 68 -14.04 7.67 -11.31
C SER A 68 -15.02 8.83 -11.46
N GLY A 69 -14.52 10.07 -11.49
CA GLY A 69 -15.33 11.26 -11.80
C GLY A 69 -16.32 11.67 -10.69
N LEU A 70 -16.14 11.16 -9.47
CA LEU A 70 -17.06 11.40 -8.35
C LEU A 70 -16.62 12.55 -7.43
N GLN A 71 -15.58 13.30 -7.82
CA GLN A 71 -15.01 14.40 -7.06
C GLN A 71 -14.48 14.01 -5.67
N LEU A 72 -14.10 12.74 -5.50
CA LEU A 72 -13.65 12.18 -4.21
C LEU A 72 -12.41 12.91 -3.69
N ARG A 73 -12.38 13.14 -2.38
CA ARG A 73 -11.20 13.70 -1.69
C ARG A 73 -10.69 12.81 -0.58
N ASP A 74 -11.60 12.14 0.11
CA ASP A 74 -11.33 11.30 1.26
C ASP A 74 -11.60 9.82 0.92
N LEU A 75 -10.59 8.97 1.11
CA LEU A 75 -10.65 7.53 0.89
C LEU A 75 -10.89 6.72 2.18
N THR A 76 -11.11 7.41 3.32
CA THR A 76 -11.38 6.79 4.61
C THR A 76 -12.54 5.79 4.51
N GLY A 77 -12.31 4.59 5.04
CA GLY A 77 -13.20 3.44 4.97
C GLY A 77 -12.67 2.36 4.01
N LEU A 78 -11.86 2.71 3.01
CA LEU A 78 -11.27 1.73 2.09
C LEU A 78 -10.23 0.83 2.75
N GLU A 79 -9.65 1.23 3.90
CA GLU A 79 -8.70 0.38 4.64
C GLU A 79 -9.31 -0.96 5.11
N ALA A 80 -10.64 -1.05 5.14
CA ALA A 80 -11.39 -2.25 5.45
C ALA A 80 -11.40 -3.27 4.29
N ALA A 81 -11.16 -2.85 3.04
CA ALA A 81 -11.29 -3.68 1.85
C ALA A 81 -10.08 -4.62 1.63
N LYS A 82 -9.83 -5.53 2.59
CA LYS A 82 -8.63 -6.39 2.62
C LYS A 82 -8.47 -7.32 1.41
N ASN A 83 -9.56 -7.60 0.69
CA ASN A 83 -9.53 -8.42 -0.52
C ASN A 83 -9.58 -7.62 -1.84
N LEU A 84 -9.49 -6.29 -1.80
CA LEU A 84 -9.53 -5.45 -2.99
C LEU A 84 -8.32 -5.72 -3.90
N GLU A 85 -8.58 -6.14 -5.13
CA GLU A 85 -7.54 -6.42 -6.13
C GLU A 85 -7.38 -5.30 -7.16
N VAL A 86 -8.48 -4.63 -7.49
CA VAL A 86 -8.53 -3.60 -8.53
C VAL A 86 -9.27 -2.38 -8.01
N LEU A 87 -8.60 -1.23 -8.04
CA LEU A 87 -9.15 0.05 -7.62
C LEU A 87 -8.93 1.08 -8.72
N ILE A 88 -10.01 1.65 -9.23
CA ILE A 88 -9.99 2.68 -10.27
C ILE A 88 -10.72 3.93 -9.74
N LEU A 89 -9.97 5.02 -9.65
CA LEU A 89 -10.35 6.27 -8.99
C LEU A 89 -10.00 7.48 -9.86
N ARG A 90 -10.17 7.37 -11.19
CA ARG A 90 -9.74 8.42 -12.13
C ARG A 90 -10.53 9.71 -11.94
N ASP A 91 -9.93 10.83 -12.30
CA ASP A 91 -10.61 12.13 -12.39
C ASP A 91 -11.35 12.52 -11.10
N ASN A 92 -10.66 12.38 -9.97
CA ASN A 92 -11.11 12.79 -8.65
C ASN A 92 -10.20 13.90 -8.09
N PHE A 93 -10.33 14.22 -6.80
CA PHE A 93 -9.54 15.25 -6.13
C PHE A 93 -8.70 14.67 -4.97
N ILE A 94 -8.26 13.42 -5.11
CA ILE A 94 -7.53 12.70 -4.07
C ILE A 94 -6.12 13.27 -3.92
N GLU A 95 -5.73 13.54 -2.69
CA GLU A 95 -4.37 13.97 -2.30
C GLU A 95 -3.71 12.96 -1.35
N ASP A 96 -4.49 12.37 -0.44
CA ASP A 96 -4.02 11.41 0.56
C ASP A 96 -4.28 9.95 0.14
N LEU A 97 -3.22 9.14 0.13
CA LEU A 97 -3.25 7.71 -0.21
C LEU A 97 -3.13 6.81 1.02
N SER A 98 -3.05 7.38 2.24
CA SER A 98 -2.89 6.62 3.49
C SER A 98 -3.93 5.52 3.71
N PRO A 99 -5.22 5.70 3.35
CA PRO A 99 -6.22 4.63 3.47
C PRO A 99 -5.92 3.38 2.62
N LEU A 100 -5.06 3.49 1.59
CA LEU A 100 -4.69 2.39 0.69
C LEU A 100 -3.46 1.61 1.17
N SER A 101 -2.74 2.11 2.16
CA SER A 101 -1.40 1.62 2.56
C SER A 101 -1.34 0.16 3.01
N ASN A 102 -2.48 -0.43 3.42
CA ASN A 102 -2.56 -1.79 3.95
C ASN A 102 -3.53 -2.70 3.17
N LEU A 103 -3.64 -2.49 1.85
CA LEU A 103 -4.45 -3.31 0.94
C LEU A 103 -3.59 -4.40 0.28
N SER A 104 -3.35 -5.47 1.02
CA SER A 104 -2.35 -6.51 0.71
C SER A 104 -2.56 -7.24 -0.62
N LYS A 105 -3.79 -7.28 -1.13
CA LYS A 105 -4.17 -7.95 -2.39
C LYS A 105 -4.27 -7.01 -3.59
N LEU A 106 -4.03 -5.71 -3.42
CA LEU A 106 -4.15 -4.75 -4.50
C LEU A 106 -3.13 -5.03 -5.60
N ARG A 107 -3.62 -5.26 -6.82
CA ARG A 107 -2.80 -5.60 -7.99
C ARG A 107 -2.82 -4.50 -9.04
N LYS A 108 -3.94 -3.78 -9.17
CA LYS A 108 -4.11 -2.66 -10.08
C LYS A 108 -4.69 -1.46 -9.35
N LEU A 109 -4.01 -0.33 -9.47
CA LEU A 109 -4.40 0.95 -8.89
C LEU A 109 -4.31 2.02 -9.97
N ASP A 110 -5.44 2.62 -10.30
CA ASP A 110 -5.50 3.72 -11.25
C ASP A 110 -6.03 4.98 -10.56
N LEU A 111 -5.13 5.93 -10.40
CA LEU A 111 -5.32 7.22 -9.74
C LEU A 111 -5.11 8.37 -10.73
N SER A 112 -5.29 8.12 -12.02
CA SER A 112 -5.07 9.14 -13.06
C SER A 112 -5.99 10.35 -12.87
N GLY A 113 -5.52 11.57 -13.11
CA GLY A 113 -6.37 12.76 -13.01
C GLY A 113 -6.73 13.16 -11.57
N ASN A 114 -5.83 12.93 -10.61
CA ASN A 114 -5.99 13.32 -9.21
C ASN A 114 -5.04 14.48 -8.85
N ARG A 115 -4.82 14.70 -7.55
CA ARG A 115 -3.98 15.80 -7.02
C ARG A 115 -2.80 15.28 -6.20
N ILE A 116 -2.37 14.05 -6.46
CA ILE A 116 -1.35 13.35 -5.69
C ILE A 116 0.01 14.01 -5.90
N ARG A 117 0.72 14.25 -4.79
CA ARG A 117 2.07 14.83 -4.76
C ARG A 117 3.15 13.84 -4.32
N SER A 118 2.78 12.80 -3.57
CA SER A 118 3.72 11.83 -3.00
C SER A 118 3.17 10.41 -3.04
N LEU A 119 4.08 9.44 -3.21
CA LEU A 119 3.79 8.01 -3.18
C LEU A 119 4.20 7.35 -1.87
N ALA A 120 4.72 8.10 -0.90
CA ALA A 120 5.16 7.57 0.39
C ALA A 120 4.12 6.67 1.09
N PRO A 121 2.80 6.99 1.09
CA PRO A 121 1.82 6.10 1.71
C PRO A 121 1.69 4.73 1.02
N LEU A 122 2.07 4.62 -0.25
CA LEU A 122 2.02 3.35 -1.00
C LEU A 122 3.22 2.44 -0.70
N GLU A 123 4.29 2.91 -0.02
CA GLU A 123 5.37 2.02 0.43
C GLU A 123 4.85 0.89 1.34
N GLY A 124 3.70 1.11 1.99
CA GLY A 124 2.96 0.11 2.73
C GLY A 124 2.56 -1.13 1.90
N LEU A 125 2.48 -0.99 0.58
CA LEU A 125 2.14 -2.07 -0.35
C LEU A 125 3.36 -2.88 -0.82
N SER A 126 4.56 -2.61 -0.30
CA SER A 126 5.79 -3.27 -0.70
C SER A 126 6.21 -4.40 0.24
N LEU A 127 6.16 -5.64 -0.26
CA LEU A 127 6.80 -6.78 0.43
C LEU A 127 8.30 -6.56 0.65
N ALA A 128 8.98 -5.91 -0.30
CA ALA A 128 10.42 -5.67 -0.22
C ALA A 128 10.74 -4.71 0.94
N LYS A 129 9.96 -3.65 1.12
CA LYS A 129 10.09 -2.71 2.24
C LYS A 129 9.88 -3.42 3.57
N MET A 130 8.82 -4.23 3.70
CA MET A 130 8.57 -5.00 4.92
C MET A 130 9.67 -6.02 5.22
N LYS A 131 10.23 -6.67 4.20
CA LYS A 131 11.37 -7.57 4.39
C LYS A 131 12.61 -6.81 4.88
N GLN A 132 12.88 -5.62 4.34
CA GLN A 132 13.98 -4.77 4.83
C GLN A 132 13.78 -4.39 6.30
N GLU A 133 12.56 -3.99 6.68
CA GLU A 133 12.20 -3.72 8.07
C GLU A 133 12.41 -4.95 8.97
N PHE A 134 11.91 -6.11 8.54
CA PHE A 134 12.12 -7.39 9.23
C PHE A 134 13.61 -7.69 9.46
N TYR A 135 14.45 -7.58 8.43
CA TYR A 135 15.88 -7.82 8.55
C TYR A 135 16.57 -6.81 9.48
N GLY A 136 16.17 -5.53 9.45
CA GLY A 136 16.69 -4.51 10.35
C GLY A 136 16.34 -4.80 11.81
N LEU A 137 15.10 -5.21 12.09
CA LEU A 137 14.65 -5.60 13.43
C LEU A 137 15.36 -6.88 13.91
N SER A 138 15.46 -7.89 13.04
CA SER A 138 16.15 -9.16 13.34
C SER A 138 17.63 -8.93 13.67
N THR A 139 18.33 -8.11 12.88
CA THR A 139 19.73 -7.77 13.14
C THR A 139 19.86 -7.00 14.47
N SER A 140 18.93 -6.09 14.74
CA SER A 140 18.93 -5.34 16.00
C SER A 140 18.78 -6.27 17.22
N LEU A 141 17.93 -7.30 17.13
CA LEU A 141 17.71 -8.29 18.19
C LEU A 141 18.97 -9.10 18.56
N GLU A 142 19.89 -9.29 17.62
CA GLU A 142 21.15 -10.02 17.85
C GLU A 142 22.15 -9.24 18.72
N SER A 143 21.88 -7.95 18.97
CA SER A 143 22.74 -7.10 19.79
C SER A 143 22.86 -7.61 21.23
N ARG A 144 24.10 -7.73 21.70
CA ARG A 144 24.44 -8.17 23.06
C ARG A 144 24.26 -7.09 24.13
N THR A 145 24.10 -5.83 23.72
CA THR A 145 23.98 -4.68 24.64
C THR A 145 22.54 -4.31 24.96
N LEU A 146 21.55 -4.96 24.34
CA LEU A 146 20.14 -4.65 24.56
C LEU A 146 19.66 -5.09 25.96
N THR A 147 18.91 -4.20 26.60
CA THR A 147 18.16 -4.51 27.82
C THR A 147 17.02 -5.51 27.52
N LYS A 148 16.53 -6.20 28.56
CA LYS A 148 15.39 -7.13 28.42
C LYS A 148 14.16 -6.43 27.84
N ASP A 149 13.87 -5.21 28.29
CA ASP A 149 12.72 -4.44 27.82
C ASP A 149 12.86 -4.01 26.36
N ALA A 150 14.07 -3.60 25.94
CA ALA A 150 14.33 -3.27 24.54
C ALA A 150 14.16 -4.50 23.64
N LYS A 151 14.61 -5.68 24.08
CA LYS A 151 14.37 -6.94 23.38
C LYS A 151 12.89 -7.26 23.26
N ALA A 152 12.12 -7.12 24.33
CA ALA A 152 10.68 -7.39 24.31
C ALA A 152 9.93 -6.48 23.31
N ARG A 153 10.30 -5.20 23.24
CA ARG A 153 9.75 -4.25 22.25
C ARG A 153 10.07 -4.68 20.82
N LEU A 154 11.34 -4.99 20.54
CA LEU A 154 11.76 -5.45 19.22
C LEU A 154 11.07 -6.75 18.80
N VAL A 155 10.86 -7.69 19.73
CA VAL A 155 10.09 -8.91 19.45
C VAL A 155 8.64 -8.56 19.07
N THR A 156 8.00 -7.66 19.80
CA THR A 156 6.63 -7.21 19.51
C THR A 156 6.54 -6.55 18.13
N ASP A 157 7.52 -5.72 17.77
CA ASP A 157 7.54 -5.06 16.46
C ASP A 157 7.82 -6.06 15.33
N LEU A 158 8.69 -7.04 15.56
CA LEU A 158 8.93 -8.13 14.64
C LEU A 158 7.65 -8.95 14.40
N GLU A 159 6.89 -9.27 15.44
CA GLU A 159 5.61 -9.98 15.35
C GLU A 159 4.60 -9.22 14.48
N LYS A 160 4.50 -7.89 14.64
CA LYS A 160 3.63 -7.06 13.80
C LYS A 160 4.04 -7.10 12.32
N VAL A 161 5.34 -6.99 12.04
CA VAL A 161 5.85 -7.04 10.66
C VAL A 161 5.59 -8.41 10.04
N VAL A 162 5.83 -9.50 10.79
CA VAL A 162 5.54 -10.87 10.33
C VAL A 162 4.05 -11.06 10.07
N ALA A 163 3.18 -10.58 10.97
CA ALA A 163 1.74 -10.64 10.78
C ALA A 163 1.33 -9.94 9.48
N ARG A 164 1.82 -8.72 9.25
CA ARG A 164 1.55 -7.95 8.04
C ARG A 164 2.07 -8.66 6.79
N ILE A 165 3.31 -9.16 6.79
CA ILE A 165 3.86 -9.94 5.66
C ILE A 165 2.92 -11.09 5.26
N ASN A 166 2.27 -11.74 6.23
CA ASN A 166 1.37 -12.85 5.99
C ASN A 166 -0.05 -12.45 5.52
N GLU A 167 -0.43 -11.17 5.54
CA GLU A 167 -1.79 -10.73 5.15
C GLU A 167 -2.03 -10.78 3.63
N GLY A 168 -1.00 -10.92 2.79
CA GLY A 168 -1.22 -11.04 1.36
C GLY A 168 0.03 -11.04 0.50
N PRO A 169 -0.15 -10.98 -0.83
CA PRO A 169 0.96 -11.06 -1.77
C PRO A 169 1.78 -9.76 -1.83
N TRP A 170 1.20 -8.61 -1.43
CA TRP A 170 1.87 -7.29 -1.45
C TRP A 170 2.53 -6.99 -2.80
N ALA A 171 1.77 -7.25 -3.87
CA ALA A 171 2.27 -7.38 -5.23
C ALA A 171 1.48 -6.47 -6.18
N LEU A 172 1.49 -5.16 -5.91
CA LEU A 172 0.98 -4.16 -6.83
C LEU A 172 1.75 -4.26 -8.15
N ARG A 173 1.03 -4.45 -9.26
CA ARG A 173 1.61 -4.67 -10.59
C ARG A 173 1.40 -3.49 -11.52
N ASP A 174 0.21 -2.90 -11.46
CA ASP A 174 -0.20 -1.85 -12.38
C ASP A 174 -0.54 -0.60 -11.58
N LEU A 175 0.24 0.45 -11.79
CA LEU A 175 0.05 1.75 -11.13
C LEU A 175 -0.04 2.85 -12.18
N SER A 176 -1.19 3.50 -12.25
CA SER A 176 -1.38 4.70 -13.07
C SER A 176 -1.57 5.93 -12.19
N LEU A 177 -0.72 6.92 -12.41
CA LEU A 177 -0.65 8.21 -11.74
C LEU A 177 -0.58 9.33 -12.78
N ALA A 178 -1.01 9.07 -14.01
CA ALA A 178 -1.01 10.05 -15.07
C ALA A 178 -1.82 11.30 -14.67
N ASN A 179 -1.42 12.49 -15.10
CA ASN A 179 -2.16 13.73 -14.82
C ASN A 179 -2.35 13.97 -13.31
N ASN A 180 -1.25 13.95 -12.55
CA ASN A 180 -1.22 14.28 -11.12
C ASN A 180 -0.29 15.48 -10.88
N ARG A 181 0.20 15.66 -9.65
CA ARG A 181 1.05 16.77 -9.22
C ARG A 181 2.38 16.28 -8.63
N LEU A 182 2.88 15.14 -9.13
CA LEU A 182 4.14 14.57 -8.66
C LEU A 182 5.31 15.47 -9.10
N LEU A 183 6.15 15.86 -8.14
CA LEU A 183 7.43 16.53 -8.37
C LEU A 183 8.60 15.53 -8.43
N GLY A 184 8.45 14.41 -7.73
CA GLY A 184 9.38 13.30 -7.72
C GLY A 184 8.66 11.96 -7.55
N LEU A 185 9.44 10.89 -7.59
CA LEU A 185 8.96 9.52 -7.41
C LEU A 185 9.42 8.90 -6.09
N THR A 186 9.61 9.72 -5.05
CA THR A 186 9.97 9.25 -3.71
C THR A 186 9.04 8.11 -3.27
N GLY A 187 9.64 7.00 -2.82
CA GLY A 187 8.95 5.78 -2.40
C GLY A 187 8.63 4.78 -3.50
N VAL A 188 8.66 5.17 -4.79
CA VAL A 188 8.36 4.26 -5.92
C VAL A 188 9.30 3.06 -5.94
N GLY A 189 10.58 3.27 -5.61
CA GLY A 189 11.62 2.24 -5.71
C GLY A 189 11.39 1.04 -4.79
N SER A 190 10.49 1.15 -3.81
CA SER A 190 10.08 0.02 -2.96
C SER A 190 9.08 -0.92 -3.67
N LEU A 191 8.32 -0.43 -4.66
CA LEU A 191 7.23 -1.17 -5.33
C LEU A 191 7.78 -2.12 -6.42
N THR A 192 8.72 -2.97 -6.05
CA THR A 192 9.52 -3.81 -6.97
C THR A 192 8.74 -4.85 -7.79
N SER A 193 7.47 -5.06 -7.45
CA SER A 193 6.54 -5.93 -8.20
C SER A 193 5.87 -5.23 -9.39
N LEU A 194 6.01 -3.91 -9.52
CA LEU A 194 5.41 -3.15 -10.62
C LEU A 194 5.89 -3.67 -11.98
N ARG A 195 4.93 -3.85 -12.88
CA ARG A 195 5.12 -4.21 -14.29
C ARG A 195 4.70 -3.07 -15.21
N TYR A 196 3.71 -2.30 -14.79
CA TYR A 196 3.21 -1.14 -15.49
C TYR A 196 3.25 0.07 -14.56
N LEU A 197 3.89 1.15 -15.03
CA LEU A 197 3.90 2.43 -14.35
C LEU A 197 3.60 3.55 -15.35
N ASP A 198 2.54 4.31 -15.10
CA ASP A 198 2.25 5.54 -15.82
C ASP A 198 2.33 6.73 -14.88
N VAL A 199 3.33 7.59 -15.11
CA VAL A 199 3.55 8.85 -14.39
C VAL A 199 3.55 10.02 -15.37
N SER A 200 2.94 9.84 -16.54
CA SER A 200 2.88 10.86 -17.57
C SER A 200 2.08 12.09 -17.12
N SER A 201 2.37 13.25 -17.71
CA SER A 201 1.66 14.50 -17.39
C SER A 201 1.74 14.83 -15.88
N ASN A 202 2.95 14.83 -15.35
CA ASN A 202 3.30 15.30 -14.00
C ASN A 202 4.40 16.37 -14.12
N SER A 203 5.09 16.69 -13.03
CA SER A 203 6.16 17.70 -12.98
C SER A 203 7.52 17.09 -12.59
N LEU A 204 7.77 15.82 -12.96
CA LEU A 204 8.99 15.11 -12.62
C LEU A 204 10.21 15.70 -13.34
N ILE A 205 11.32 15.90 -12.62
CA ILE A 205 12.61 16.32 -13.19
C ILE A 205 13.60 15.17 -13.38
N ASP A 206 13.40 14.08 -12.62
CA ASP A 206 14.15 12.84 -12.74
C ASP A 206 13.22 11.62 -12.56
N LEU A 207 13.78 10.43 -12.74
CA LEU A 207 13.09 9.14 -12.53
C LEU A 207 13.78 8.33 -11.42
N GLU A 208 14.26 9.00 -10.37
CA GLU A 208 14.92 8.30 -9.27
C GLU A 208 14.00 7.23 -8.65
N GLY A 209 14.61 6.10 -8.27
CA GLY A 209 13.89 4.94 -7.74
C GLY A 209 13.34 4.00 -8.82
N VAL A 210 13.09 4.47 -10.06
CA VAL A 210 12.63 3.61 -11.16
C VAL A 210 13.65 2.50 -11.48
N GLY A 211 14.94 2.76 -11.31
CA GLY A 211 16.00 1.76 -11.47
C GLY A 211 15.88 0.55 -10.52
N ASN A 212 15.11 0.65 -9.42
CA ASN A 212 14.85 -0.45 -8.49
C ASN A 212 13.68 -1.35 -8.93
N LEU A 213 12.87 -0.92 -9.90
CA LEU A 213 11.70 -1.64 -10.39
C LEU A 213 12.10 -2.75 -11.38
N LYS A 214 12.75 -3.80 -10.87
CA LYS A 214 13.33 -4.87 -11.72
C LYS A 214 12.30 -5.67 -12.52
N SER A 215 11.03 -5.59 -12.18
CA SER A 215 9.93 -6.26 -12.88
C SER A 215 9.24 -5.36 -13.92
N LEU A 216 9.65 -4.09 -14.06
CA LEU A 216 8.95 -3.11 -14.89
C LEU A 216 9.10 -3.44 -16.38
N ILE A 217 7.98 -3.43 -17.09
CA ILE A 217 7.89 -3.74 -18.52
C ILE A 217 7.48 -2.50 -19.30
N THR A 218 6.54 -1.73 -18.74
CA THR A 218 5.97 -0.56 -19.39
C THR A 218 6.10 0.65 -18.47
N LEU A 219 6.70 1.70 -19.00
CA LEU A 219 6.85 3.00 -18.34
C LEU A 219 6.36 4.11 -19.27
N TYR A 220 5.37 4.86 -18.80
CA TYR A 220 4.96 6.12 -19.42
C TYR A 220 5.40 7.28 -18.54
N ALA A 221 6.22 8.17 -19.10
CA ALA A 221 6.75 9.34 -18.41
C ALA A 221 6.72 10.60 -19.29
N GLN A 222 6.01 10.56 -20.42
CA GLN A 222 5.83 11.71 -21.30
C GLN A 222 5.17 12.89 -20.58
N ARG A 223 5.38 14.12 -21.08
CA ARG A 223 4.83 15.35 -20.48
C ARG A 223 5.27 15.54 -19.01
N ASN A 224 6.54 15.31 -18.75
CA ASN A 224 7.25 15.70 -17.52
C ASN A 224 8.36 16.70 -17.87
N GLN A 225 9.18 17.07 -16.90
CA GLN A 225 10.28 18.04 -17.01
C GLN A 225 11.65 17.34 -16.91
N LEU A 226 11.74 16.10 -17.41
CA LEU A 226 12.92 15.25 -17.24
C LEU A 226 14.19 15.87 -17.83
N GLY A 227 15.27 15.89 -17.04
CA GLY A 227 16.56 16.45 -17.46
C GLY A 227 16.65 17.98 -17.35
N ARG A 228 15.63 18.65 -16.80
CA ARG A 228 15.69 20.07 -16.48
C ARG A 228 16.68 20.29 -15.33
N VAL A 229 17.73 21.06 -15.58
CA VAL A 229 18.71 21.48 -14.58
C VAL A 229 18.23 22.81 -14.00
N GLU A 230 17.74 22.83 -12.76
CA GLU A 230 17.44 24.07 -12.03
C GLU A 230 18.22 24.12 -10.72
N GLY A 231 18.63 25.32 -10.30
CA GLY A 231 19.09 25.60 -8.93
C GLY A 231 17.92 25.64 -7.93
N TYR A 232 17.02 24.66 -8.02
CA TYR A 232 15.76 24.64 -7.26
C TYR A 232 15.99 24.00 -5.89
N LEU A 233 15.83 24.80 -4.83
CA LEU A 233 15.69 24.30 -3.47
C LEU A 233 14.34 23.60 -3.38
N ASP A 234 14.40 22.27 -3.30
CA ASP A 234 13.24 21.43 -2.99
C ASP A 234 12.68 21.80 -1.61
N VAL A 235 11.56 22.55 -1.62
CA VAL A 235 10.90 23.05 -0.41
C VAL A 235 10.21 21.90 0.35
N ASP A 236 10.04 20.72 -0.28
CA ASP A 236 9.47 19.51 0.33
C ASP A 236 10.54 18.60 0.98
N LYS A 237 11.81 19.03 1.05
CA LYS A 237 12.93 18.32 1.72
C LYS A 237 13.24 16.91 1.19
N ASP A 238 12.93 16.58 -0.06
CA ASP A 238 13.16 15.23 -0.59
C ASP A 238 14.44 15.09 -1.43
N LYS A 239 15.15 16.18 -1.79
CA LYS A 239 16.52 16.11 -2.32
C LYS A 239 17.28 17.44 -2.35
N ASN A 240 18.55 17.41 -1.93
CA ASN A 240 19.54 18.45 -2.24
C ASN A 240 20.36 17.99 -3.45
N TYR A 241 20.40 18.80 -4.52
CA TYR A 241 21.38 18.63 -5.59
C TYR A 241 22.63 19.43 -5.22
N THR A 242 23.75 18.75 -5.01
CA THR A 242 25.09 19.36 -4.94
C THR A 242 25.70 19.49 -6.33
#